data_AF-A0A2I0L6M5-F1
#
_entry.id   AF-A0A2I0L6M5-F1
#
_cell.length_a   1.000
_cell.length_b   1.000
_cell.length_c   1.000
_cell.angle_alpha   90.00
_cell.angle_beta   90.00
_cell.angle_gamma   90.00
#
_symmetry.space_group_name_H-M   'P 1'
#
loop_
_entity.id
_entity.type
_entity.pdbx_description
1 polymer ?
#
loop_
_entity_poly.entity_id
_entity_poly.type
_entity_poly.pdbx_seq_one_letter_code
_entity_poly.pdbx_strand_id
1 'polypeptide(L)'
;MEELGEAAASKDGKLILDFLQAIHAAELRQAELDARAFTEEKKAMKEKYEKELKDAIARELMHAEEAALLDKELKRERAKAAAAIKSLQQKLEEKHKMELAEKEKEAELKLKKVEELSKAEMSAAIAREKASQVEKMAEANLHINALCMAFYARSEEARQSHSVHKLALGALALEDALSKGLPIKVEIEALRTYLNGIDKDSVLDLVLSSLPEETIDHGTDTFDTLKGTLRHFSLIPPGGGGILAHSLAHIASWLKVREANYSGNGIESVISQVESYLAEGKLAEAADALEEGVKDSRAVEVISSWVKQARNRAIAEQALTLLQSYATSISLT
;
A
#
# COMPACT_ATOMS: atom_id res chain seq x y z
N MET A 1 13.44 -201.51 -39.82
CA MET A 1 12.90 -201.12 -38.52
C MET A 1 13.14 -199.62 -38.39
N GLU A 2 12.13 -198.77 -38.64
CA GLU A 2 11.05 -198.44 -37.67
C GLU A 2 11.66 -197.86 -36.39
N GLU A 3 11.24 -196.74 -35.81
CA GLU A 3 9.96 -196.01 -35.73
C GLU A 3 10.23 -194.85 -34.72
N LEU A 4 9.51 -193.73 -34.57
CA LEU A 4 8.70 -192.83 -35.40
C LEU A 4 8.23 -191.69 -34.46
N GLY A 5 8.21 -190.44 -34.97
CA GLY A 5 7.34 -189.32 -34.55
C GLY A 5 7.73 -188.51 -33.31
N GLU A 6 7.55 -187.18 -33.23
CA GLU A 6 6.89 -186.14 -34.05
C GLU A 6 7.01 -184.82 -33.23
N ALA A 7 6.95 -183.57 -33.70
CA ALA A 7 7.23 -182.88 -34.95
C ALA A 7 7.03 -181.34 -34.70
N ALA A 8 7.87 -180.52 -35.36
CA ALA A 8 7.60 -179.16 -35.89
C ALA A 8 7.32 -177.93 -34.98
N ALA A 9 8.37 -177.18 -34.59
CA ALA A 9 8.34 -175.70 -34.38
C ALA A 9 9.77 -175.07 -34.28
N SER A 10 10.66 -175.37 -35.22
CA SER A 10 12.06 -174.91 -35.24
C SER A 10 12.40 -174.35 -36.62
N LYS A 11 12.44 -173.00 -36.78
CA LYS A 11 13.31 -172.22 -37.71
C LYS A 11 12.96 -170.72 -37.89
N ASP A 12 11.74 -170.26 -37.60
CA ASP A 12 11.33 -168.85 -37.88
C ASP A 12 11.75 -167.80 -36.84
N GLY A 13 11.98 -168.18 -35.58
CA GLY A 13 12.33 -167.22 -34.52
C GLY A 13 13.73 -166.59 -34.62
N LYS A 14 14.63 -167.17 -35.43
CA LYS A 14 16.03 -166.70 -35.55
C LYS A 14 16.24 -165.70 -36.68
N LEU A 15 15.53 -165.86 -37.81
CA LEU A 15 15.58 -164.89 -38.92
C LEU A 15 14.92 -163.55 -38.55
N ILE A 16 13.84 -163.58 -37.77
CA ILE A 16 13.12 -162.37 -37.34
C ILE A 16 14.00 -161.52 -36.41
N LEU A 17 14.80 -162.16 -35.55
CA LEU A 17 15.73 -161.48 -34.62
C LEU A 17 16.91 -160.81 -35.36
N ASP A 18 17.50 -161.48 -36.35
CA ASP A 18 18.62 -160.93 -37.12
C ASP A 18 18.18 -159.74 -38.03
N PHE A 19 16.98 -159.78 -38.60
CA PHE A 19 16.41 -158.65 -39.35
C PHE A 19 16.06 -157.45 -38.45
N LEU A 20 15.48 -157.69 -37.27
CA LEU A 20 15.22 -156.64 -36.28
C LEU A 20 16.52 -155.97 -35.81
N GLN A 21 17.60 -156.74 -35.64
CA GLN A 21 18.89 -156.22 -35.22
C GLN A 21 19.58 -155.41 -36.33
N ALA A 22 19.44 -155.81 -37.59
CA ALA A 22 19.94 -155.04 -38.75
C ALA A 22 19.15 -153.76 -39.00
N ILE A 23 17.81 -153.79 -38.84
CA ILE A 23 16.96 -152.59 -38.92
C ILE A 23 17.30 -151.63 -37.79
N HIS A 24 17.42 -152.12 -36.55
CA HIS A 24 17.77 -151.26 -35.42
C HIS A 24 19.18 -150.66 -35.55
N ALA A 25 20.14 -151.40 -36.14
CA ALA A 25 21.47 -150.87 -36.45
C ALA A 25 21.45 -149.84 -37.60
N ALA A 26 20.61 -150.02 -38.61
CA ALA A 26 20.42 -149.05 -39.69
C ALA A 26 19.71 -147.78 -39.21
N GLU A 27 18.67 -147.93 -38.37
CA GLU A 27 17.99 -146.82 -37.68
C GLU A 27 18.93 -146.06 -36.76
N LEU A 28 19.80 -146.75 -35.99
CA LEU A 28 20.82 -146.09 -35.19
C LEU A 28 21.76 -145.24 -36.06
N ARG A 29 22.20 -145.79 -37.19
CA ARG A 29 23.13 -145.10 -38.10
C ARG A 29 22.47 -143.92 -38.81
N GLN A 30 21.20 -144.04 -39.17
CA GLN A 30 20.42 -142.96 -39.77
C GLN A 30 20.10 -141.88 -38.75
N ALA A 31 19.75 -142.24 -37.52
CA ALA A 31 19.59 -141.30 -36.41
C ALA A 31 20.90 -140.58 -36.07
N GLU A 32 22.06 -141.25 -36.15
CA GLU A 32 23.36 -140.61 -35.99
C GLU A 32 23.70 -139.64 -37.13
N LEU A 33 23.38 -140.00 -38.38
CA LEU A 33 23.59 -139.13 -39.55
C LEU A 33 22.66 -137.93 -39.55
N ASP A 34 21.38 -138.14 -39.24
CA ASP A 34 20.40 -137.07 -39.08
C ASP A 34 20.78 -136.17 -37.92
N ALA A 35 21.20 -136.72 -36.76
CA ALA A 35 21.70 -135.93 -35.65
C ALA A 35 22.92 -135.08 -36.06
N ARG A 36 23.86 -135.63 -36.85
CA ARG A 36 25.00 -134.86 -37.37
C ARG A 36 24.55 -133.76 -38.33
N ALA A 37 23.71 -134.06 -39.31
CA ALA A 37 23.17 -133.09 -40.26
C ALA A 37 22.40 -131.97 -39.53
N PHE A 38 21.53 -132.32 -38.58
CA PHE A 38 20.83 -131.35 -37.73
C PHE A 38 21.80 -130.51 -36.89
N THR A 39 22.89 -131.08 -36.36
CA THR A 39 23.88 -130.29 -35.62
C THR A 39 24.66 -129.34 -36.52
N GLU A 40 24.99 -129.75 -37.75
CA GLU A 40 25.67 -128.92 -38.74
C GLU A 40 24.77 -127.78 -39.25
N GLU A 41 23.51 -128.05 -39.58
CA GLU A 41 22.54 -127.02 -39.95
C GLU A 41 22.26 -126.07 -38.79
N LYS A 42 22.11 -126.59 -37.57
CA LYS A 42 21.97 -125.76 -36.36
C LYS A 42 23.20 -124.87 -36.14
N LYS A 43 24.40 -125.38 -36.45
CA LYS A 43 25.63 -124.58 -36.36
C LYS A 43 25.68 -123.52 -37.46
N ALA A 44 25.37 -123.86 -38.71
CA ALA A 44 25.33 -122.93 -39.82
C ALA A 44 24.27 -121.83 -39.64
N MET A 45 23.08 -122.17 -39.12
CA MET A 45 22.04 -121.19 -38.79
C MET A 45 22.47 -120.27 -37.63
N LYS A 46 23.09 -120.83 -36.59
CA LYS A 46 23.68 -120.02 -35.50
C LYS A 46 24.75 -119.06 -36.03
N GLU A 47 25.66 -119.53 -36.87
CA GLU A 47 26.70 -118.70 -37.47
C GLU A 47 26.13 -117.57 -38.34
N LYS A 48 25.07 -117.85 -39.12
CA LYS A 48 24.34 -116.81 -39.89
C LYS A 48 23.71 -115.76 -38.99
N TYR A 49 22.97 -116.17 -37.96
CA TYR A 49 22.33 -115.23 -37.03
C TYR A 49 23.35 -114.46 -36.20
N GLU A 50 24.46 -115.09 -35.79
CA GLU A 50 25.54 -114.39 -35.10
C GLU A 50 26.21 -113.35 -36.00
N LYS A 51 26.38 -113.65 -37.29
CA LYS A 51 26.89 -112.69 -38.27
C LYS A 51 25.92 -111.54 -38.48
N GLU A 52 24.64 -111.82 -38.70
CA GLU A 52 23.61 -110.79 -38.86
C GLU A 52 23.46 -109.92 -37.61
N LEU A 53 23.55 -110.52 -36.42
CA LEU A 53 23.54 -109.80 -35.15
C LEU A 53 24.75 -108.88 -35.02
N LYS A 54 25.96 -109.37 -35.37
CA LYS A 54 27.18 -108.54 -35.37
C LYS A 54 27.09 -107.40 -36.40
N ASP A 55 26.62 -107.67 -37.60
CA ASP A 55 26.46 -106.67 -38.66
C ASP A 55 25.35 -105.64 -38.32
N ALA A 56 24.28 -106.06 -37.63
CA ALA A 56 23.25 -105.15 -37.11
C ALA A 56 23.79 -104.28 -35.97
N ILE A 57 24.49 -104.87 -34.99
CA ILE A 57 25.13 -104.13 -33.89
C ILE A 57 26.13 -103.11 -34.44
N ALA A 58 26.92 -103.48 -35.45
CA ALA A 58 27.88 -102.57 -36.07
C ALA A 58 27.18 -101.39 -36.76
N ARG A 59 26.07 -101.62 -37.48
CA ARG A 59 25.29 -100.53 -38.10
C ARG A 59 24.64 -99.60 -37.09
N GLU A 60 24.04 -100.15 -36.04
CA GLU A 60 23.45 -99.36 -34.96
C GLU A 60 24.52 -98.52 -34.23
N LEU A 61 25.71 -99.09 -34.00
CA LEU A 61 26.83 -98.36 -33.42
C LEU A 61 27.29 -97.21 -34.32
N MET A 62 27.41 -97.44 -35.64
CA MET A 62 27.74 -96.40 -36.60
C MET A 62 26.69 -95.27 -36.61
N HIS A 63 25.39 -95.60 -36.63
CA HIS A 63 24.33 -94.59 -36.58
C HIS A 63 24.30 -93.82 -35.25
N ALA A 64 24.58 -94.50 -34.13
CA ALA A 64 24.71 -93.85 -32.83
C ALA A 64 25.90 -92.88 -32.80
N GLU A 65 27.03 -93.25 -33.41
CA GLU A 65 28.20 -92.37 -33.56
C GLU A 65 27.92 -91.16 -34.47
N GLU A 66 27.27 -91.37 -35.62
CA GLU A 66 26.84 -90.29 -36.52
C GLU A 66 25.88 -89.32 -35.83
N ALA A 67 24.89 -89.83 -35.09
CA ALA A 67 23.96 -89.02 -34.32
C ALA A 67 24.69 -88.22 -33.21
N ALA A 68 25.67 -88.83 -32.54
CA ALA A 68 26.47 -88.14 -31.53
C ALA A 68 27.35 -87.03 -32.13
N LEU A 69 27.92 -87.24 -33.32
CA LEU A 69 28.67 -86.21 -34.04
C LEU A 69 27.78 -85.04 -34.48
N LEU A 70 26.59 -85.34 -35.03
CA LEU A 70 25.62 -84.31 -35.43
C LEU A 70 25.10 -83.51 -34.23
N ASP A 71 24.79 -84.17 -33.10
CA ASP A 71 24.38 -83.49 -31.88
C ASP A 71 25.49 -82.58 -31.33
N LYS A 72 26.75 -83.04 -31.39
CA LYS A 72 27.91 -82.22 -31.00
C LYS A 72 28.05 -80.98 -31.88
N GLU A 73 27.87 -81.10 -33.19
CA GLU A 73 27.96 -79.97 -34.11
C GLU A 73 26.78 -79.01 -33.96
N LEU A 74 25.56 -79.54 -33.80
CA LEU A 74 24.37 -78.75 -33.52
C LEU A 74 24.50 -77.97 -32.21
N LYS A 75 25.09 -78.55 -31.16
CA LYS A 75 25.40 -77.85 -29.90
C LYS A 75 26.42 -76.73 -30.11
N ARG A 76 27.46 -76.94 -30.93
CA ARG A 76 28.45 -75.89 -31.25
C ARG A 76 27.83 -74.74 -32.03
N GLU A 77 27.02 -75.03 -33.04
CA GLU A 77 26.35 -73.99 -33.82
C GLU A 77 25.32 -73.23 -32.98
N ARG A 78 24.56 -73.91 -32.12
CA ARG A 78 23.70 -73.25 -31.13
C ARG A 78 24.48 -72.36 -30.18
N ALA A 79 25.65 -72.80 -29.71
CA ALA A 79 26.51 -72.00 -28.83
C ALA A 79 27.07 -70.76 -29.55
N LYS A 80 27.50 -70.89 -30.81
CA LYS A 80 27.96 -69.75 -31.64
C LYS A 80 26.82 -68.75 -31.89
N ALA A 81 25.64 -69.22 -32.27
CA ALA A 81 24.47 -68.37 -32.49
C ALA A 81 24.04 -67.65 -31.20
N ALA A 82 24.00 -68.36 -30.06
CA ALA A 82 23.71 -67.77 -28.77
C ALA A 82 24.75 -66.70 -28.37
N ALA A 83 26.03 -66.94 -28.61
CA ALA A 83 27.09 -65.96 -28.37
C ALA A 83 26.95 -64.73 -29.27
N ALA A 84 26.63 -64.91 -30.56
CA ALA A 84 26.40 -63.80 -31.49
C ALA A 84 25.19 -62.94 -31.06
N ILE A 85 24.05 -63.58 -30.73
CA ILE A 85 22.86 -62.89 -30.22
C ILE A 85 23.18 -62.11 -28.95
N LYS A 86 23.89 -62.74 -27.99
CA LYS A 86 24.28 -62.07 -26.74
C LYS A 86 25.18 -60.86 -26.99
N SER A 87 26.14 -60.96 -27.92
CA SER A 87 27.02 -59.83 -28.27
C SER A 87 26.25 -58.68 -28.93
N LEU A 88 25.24 -58.98 -29.76
CA LEU A 88 24.38 -57.97 -30.38
C LEU A 88 23.46 -57.31 -29.35
N GLN A 89 22.88 -58.09 -28.42
CA GLN A 89 22.09 -57.58 -27.31
C GLN A 89 22.91 -56.62 -26.44
N GLN A 90 24.13 -57.00 -26.07
CA GLN A 90 25.03 -56.15 -25.28
C GLN A 90 25.33 -54.82 -26.00
N LYS A 91 25.67 -54.87 -27.29
CA LYS A 91 25.93 -53.65 -28.07
C LYS A 91 24.71 -52.75 -28.17
N LEU A 92 23.52 -53.32 -28.31
CA LEU A 92 22.27 -52.56 -28.40
C LEU A 92 21.91 -51.95 -27.04
N GLU A 93 22.06 -52.70 -25.94
CA GLU A 93 21.90 -52.19 -24.58
C GLU A 93 22.88 -51.06 -24.26
N GLU A 94 24.15 -51.19 -24.65
CA GLU A 94 25.15 -50.14 -24.47
C GLU A 94 24.79 -48.87 -25.25
N LYS A 95 24.38 -49.00 -26.52
CA LYS A 95 23.91 -47.86 -27.32
C LYS A 95 22.69 -47.20 -26.69
N HIS A 96 21.69 -47.97 -26.29
CA HIS A 96 20.50 -47.45 -25.64
C HIS A 96 20.84 -46.74 -24.32
N LYS A 97 21.75 -47.28 -23.51
CA LYS A 97 22.21 -46.63 -22.28
C LYS A 97 22.92 -45.30 -22.56
N MET A 98 23.77 -45.25 -23.59
CA MET A 98 24.44 -44.01 -23.98
C MET A 98 23.45 -42.95 -24.48
N GLU A 99 22.50 -43.33 -25.34
CA GLU A 99 21.45 -42.41 -25.85
C GLU A 99 20.54 -41.90 -24.73
N LEU A 100 20.14 -42.78 -23.79
CA LEU A 100 19.36 -42.37 -22.62
C LEU A 100 20.15 -41.38 -21.75
N ALA A 101 21.43 -41.65 -21.48
CA ALA A 101 22.27 -40.76 -20.70
C ALA A 101 22.51 -39.40 -21.39
N GLU A 102 22.64 -39.37 -22.72
CA GLU A 102 22.75 -38.13 -23.48
C GLU A 102 21.43 -37.33 -23.45
N LYS A 103 20.29 -38.00 -23.64
CA LYS A 103 18.97 -37.37 -23.57
C LYS A 103 18.64 -36.85 -22.19
N GLU A 104 19.02 -37.57 -21.14
CA GLU A 104 18.86 -37.13 -19.77
C GLU A 104 19.70 -35.88 -19.48
N LYS A 105 20.97 -35.84 -19.92
CA LYS A 105 21.81 -34.64 -19.82
C LYS A 105 21.24 -33.46 -20.61
N GLU A 106 20.76 -33.69 -21.83
CA GLU A 106 20.14 -32.64 -22.65
C GLU A 106 18.89 -32.07 -21.96
N ALA A 107 18.05 -32.93 -21.37
CA ALA A 107 16.87 -32.54 -20.63
C ALA A 107 17.23 -31.77 -19.34
N GLU A 108 18.23 -32.22 -18.59
CA GLU A 108 18.71 -31.55 -17.38
C GLU A 108 19.27 -30.15 -17.70
N LEU A 109 20.03 -30.00 -18.78
CA LEU A 109 20.53 -28.70 -19.24
C LEU A 109 19.39 -27.75 -19.65
N LYS A 110 18.37 -28.25 -20.35
CA LYS A 110 17.19 -27.44 -20.70
C LYS A 110 16.43 -27.01 -19.45
N LEU A 111 16.26 -27.91 -18.49
CA LEU A 111 15.61 -27.61 -17.21
C LEU A 111 16.37 -26.52 -16.46
N LYS A 112 17.69 -26.66 -16.30
CA LYS A 112 18.54 -25.64 -15.65
C LYS A 112 18.42 -24.28 -16.35
N LYS A 113 18.46 -24.25 -17.67
CA LYS A 113 18.30 -23.00 -18.44
C LYS A 113 16.94 -22.34 -18.21
N VAL A 114 15.85 -23.11 -18.19
CA VAL A 114 14.50 -22.58 -17.90
C VAL A 114 14.41 -22.09 -16.45
N GLU A 115 15.01 -22.81 -15.50
CA GLU A 115 15.06 -22.41 -14.10
C GLU A 115 15.84 -21.10 -13.91
N GLU A 116 17.00 -20.96 -14.57
CA GLU A 116 17.79 -19.71 -14.53
C GLU A 116 17.03 -18.54 -15.16
N LEU A 117 16.40 -18.75 -16.32
CA LEU A 117 15.58 -17.72 -16.98
C LEU A 117 14.40 -17.30 -16.11
N SER A 118 13.66 -18.25 -15.53
CA SER A 118 12.52 -17.95 -14.66
C SER A 118 12.93 -17.23 -13.37
N LYS A 119 14.07 -17.62 -12.77
CA LYS A 119 14.65 -16.88 -11.63
C LYS A 119 15.04 -15.45 -12.02
N ALA A 120 15.66 -15.28 -13.18
CA ALA A 120 16.03 -13.96 -13.70
C ALA A 120 14.79 -13.09 -13.96
N GLU A 121 13.76 -13.64 -14.62
CA GLU A 121 12.49 -12.96 -14.88
C GLU A 121 11.76 -12.59 -13.59
N MET A 122 11.70 -13.49 -12.62
CA MET A 122 11.11 -13.21 -11.31
C MET A 122 11.85 -12.09 -10.59
N SER A 123 13.19 -12.12 -10.58
CA SER A 123 13.99 -11.06 -9.98
C SER A 123 13.79 -9.70 -10.68
N ALA A 124 13.66 -9.70 -12.00
CA ALA A 124 13.41 -8.50 -12.79
C ALA A 124 11.98 -7.95 -12.54
N ALA A 125 10.98 -8.82 -12.41
CA ALA A 125 9.61 -8.44 -12.06
C ALA A 125 9.56 -7.81 -10.67
N ILE A 126 10.20 -8.42 -9.67
CA ILE A 126 10.31 -7.88 -8.30
C ILE A 126 11.00 -6.51 -8.31
N ALA A 127 12.10 -6.37 -9.06
CA ALA A 127 12.82 -5.10 -9.15
C ALA A 127 11.97 -4.00 -9.81
N ARG A 128 11.24 -4.31 -10.88
CA ARG A 128 10.32 -3.37 -11.54
C ARG A 128 9.17 -2.95 -10.64
N GLU A 129 8.57 -3.89 -9.91
CA GLU A 129 7.50 -3.59 -8.95
C GLU A 129 8.00 -2.68 -7.83
N LYS A 130 9.16 -3.00 -7.23
CA LYS A 130 9.78 -2.15 -6.21
C LYS A 130 10.10 -0.75 -6.73
N ALA A 131 10.61 -0.63 -7.96
CA ALA A 131 10.87 0.66 -8.58
C ALA A 131 9.57 1.48 -8.75
N SER A 132 8.51 0.86 -9.27
CA SER A 132 7.19 1.51 -9.41
C SER A 132 6.59 1.91 -8.07
N GLN A 133 6.79 1.10 -7.02
CA GLN A 133 6.33 1.43 -5.68
C GLN A 133 7.08 2.64 -5.11
N VAL A 134 8.41 2.69 -5.24
CA VAL A 134 9.22 3.84 -4.80
C VAL A 134 8.82 5.12 -5.53
N GLU A 135 8.54 5.04 -6.84
CA GLU A 135 8.06 6.18 -7.63
C GLU A 135 6.71 6.69 -7.12
N LYS A 136 5.74 5.80 -6.93
CA LYS A 136 4.42 6.15 -6.36
C LYS A 136 4.54 6.75 -4.96
N MET A 137 5.45 6.23 -4.12
CA MET A 137 5.72 6.79 -2.79
C MET A 137 6.35 8.18 -2.87
N ALA A 138 7.27 8.41 -3.82
CA ALA A 138 7.88 9.72 -4.04
C ALA A 138 6.84 10.75 -4.51
N GLU A 139 5.96 10.39 -5.44
CA GLU A 139 4.84 11.23 -5.89
C GLU A 139 3.87 11.55 -4.74
N ALA A 140 3.47 10.54 -3.95
CA ALA A 140 2.63 10.75 -2.78
C ALA A 140 3.27 11.71 -1.76
N ASN A 141 4.58 11.58 -1.52
CA ASN A 141 5.31 12.50 -0.63
C ASN A 141 5.34 13.93 -1.18
N LEU A 142 5.48 14.12 -2.50
CA LEU A 142 5.37 15.44 -3.12
C LEU A 142 3.98 16.04 -2.92
N HIS A 143 2.92 15.26 -3.12
CA HIS A 143 1.54 15.71 -2.87
C HIS A 143 1.29 16.06 -1.40
N ILE A 144 1.78 15.25 -0.47
CA ILE A 144 1.67 15.53 0.97
C ILE A 144 2.38 16.85 1.31
N ASN A 145 3.61 17.06 0.82
CA ASN A 145 4.34 18.29 1.07
C ASN A 145 3.64 19.51 0.47
N ALA A 146 3.13 19.41 -0.76
CA ALA A 146 2.36 20.47 -1.39
C ALA A 146 1.10 20.82 -0.59
N LEU A 147 0.40 19.80 -0.09
CA LEU A 147 -0.77 19.95 0.76
C LEU A 147 -0.42 20.61 2.10
N CYS A 148 0.67 20.19 2.76
CA CYS A 148 1.16 20.81 3.99
C CYS A 148 1.48 22.29 3.79
N MET A 149 2.17 22.63 2.70
CA MET A 149 2.48 24.03 2.36
C MET A 149 1.20 24.84 2.10
N ALA A 150 0.24 24.29 1.36
CA ALA A 150 -1.03 24.96 1.09
C ALA A 150 -1.88 25.15 2.35
N PHE A 151 -1.95 24.15 3.23
CA PHE A 151 -2.63 24.27 4.53
C PHE A 151 -1.95 25.28 5.43
N TYR A 152 -0.62 25.26 5.50
CA TYR A 152 0.13 26.22 6.30
C TYR A 152 -0.12 27.65 5.81
N ALA A 153 0.05 27.91 4.52
CA ALA A 153 -0.21 29.22 3.92
C ALA A 153 -1.64 29.70 4.19
N ARG A 154 -2.64 28.83 3.95
CA ARG A 154 -4.05 29.16 4.21
C ARG A 154 -4.35 29.39 5.69
N SER A 155 -3.70 28.64 6.57
CA SER A 155 -3.88 28.80 8.02
C SER A 155 -3.29 30.11 8.52
N GLU A 156 -2.13 30.52 7.99
CA GLU A 156 -1.53 31.81 8.31
C GLU A 156 -2.37 32.97 7.76
N GLU A 157 -2.84 32.88 6.51
CA GLU A 157 -3.76 33.85 5.92
C GLU A 157 -5.06 33.98 6.73
N ALA A 158 -5.64 32.86 7.16
CA ALA A 158 -6.84 32.86 8.00
C ALA A 158 -6.57 33.47 9.38
N ARG A 159 -5.41 33.20 9.99
CA ARG A 159 -5.01 33.78 11.28
C ARG A 159 -4.83 35.30 11.16
N GLN A 160 -4.14 35.76 10.10
CA GLN A 160 -3.96 37.18 9.81
C GLN A 160 -5.30 37.86 9.55
N SER A 161 -6.14 37.31 8.67
CA SER A 161 -7.48 37.84 8.37
C SER A 161 -8.36 37.94 9.62
N HIS A 162 -8.34 36.93 10.49
CA HIS A 162 -9.09 36.96 11.76
C HIS A 162 -8.60 38.06 12.70
N SER A 163 -7.29 38.27 12.77
CA SER A 163 -6.71 39.34 13.59
C SER A 163 -7.04 40.74 13.05
N VAL A 164 -6.96 40.94 11.73
CA VAL A 164 -7.35 42.20 11.06
C VAL A 164 -8.84 42.48 11.26
N HIS A 165 -9.70 41.46 11.12
CA HIS A 165 -11.13 41.63 11.33
C HIS A 165 -11.46 42.03 12.77
N LYS A 166 -10.80 41.43 13.77
CA LYS A 166 -10.95 41.83 15.18
C LYS A 166 -10.48 43.25 15.44
N LEU A 167 -9.37 43.66 14.82
CA LEU A 167 -8.87 45.03 14.92
C LEU A 167 -9.87 46.03 14.32
N ALA A 168 -10.39 45.75 13.13
CA ALA A 168 -11.40 46.59 12.48
C ALA A 168 -12.69 46.68 13.32
N LEU A 169 -13.16 45.55 13.88
CA LEU A 169 -14.35 45.53 14.75
C LEU A 169 -14.11 46.33 16.04
N GLY A 170 -12.92 46.23 16.64
CA GLY A 170 -12.54 47.02 17.80
C GLY A 170 -12.45 48.52 17.50
N ALA A 171 -11.93 48.90 16.33
CA ALA A 171 -11.90 50.30 15.90
C ALA A 171 -13.33 50.86 15.69
N LEU A 172 -14.24 50.08 15.10
CA LEU A 172 -15.64 50.47 14.96
C LEU A 172 -16.37 50.60 16.31
N ALA A 173 -16.07 49.71 17.27
CA ALA A 173 -16.62 49.82 18.62
C ALA A 173 -16.11 51.08 19.34
N LEU A 174 -14.83 51.41 19.16
CA LEU A 174 -14.24 52.64 19.69
C LEU A 174 -14.86 53.89 19.05
N GLU A 175 -15.11 53.88 17.73
CA GLU A 175 -15.83 54.94 17.01
C GLU A 175 -17.23 55.16 17.58
N ASP A 176 -18.00 54.09 17.79
CA ASP A 176 -19.34 54.15 18.36
C ASP A 176 -19.32 54.74 19.78
N ALA A 177 -18.38 54.30 20.62
CA ALA A 177 -18.22 54.80 21.99
C ALA A 177 -17.84 56.30 22.02
N LEU A 178 -16.88 56.72 21.18
CA LEU A 178 -16.49 58.13 21.05
C LEU A 178 -17.64 59.00 20.54
N SER A 179 -18.39 58.53 19.54
CA SER A 179 -19.53 59.27 18.98
C SER A 179 -20.59 59.57 20.04
N LYS A 180 -20.84 58.62 20.96
CA LYS A 180 -21.79 58.71 22.07
C LYS A 180 -21.22 59.40 23.32
N GLY A 181 -19.92 59.71 23.34
CA GLY A 181 -19.23 60.31 24.50
C GLY A 181 -19.08 59.37 25.69
N LEU A 182 -19.12 58.05 25.47
CA LEU A 182 -19.00 57.04 26.52
C LEU A 182 -17.52 56.84 26.91
N PRO A 183 -17.24 56.34 28.13
CA PRO A 183 -15.90 55.89 28.50
C PRO A 183 -15.41 54.79 27.56
N ILE A 184 -14.15 54.87 27.12
CA ILE A 184 -13.58 54.03 26.05
C ILE A 184 -12.64 52.92 26.56
N LYS A 185 -12.61 52.69 27.88
CA LYS A 185 -11.68 51.77 28.54
C LYS A 185 -11.81 50.32 28.05
N VAL A 186 -13.05 49.84 27.89
CA VAL A 186 -13.33 48.45 27.51
C VAL A 186 -12.85 48.17 26.09
N GLU A 187 -13.07 49.12 25.20
CA GLU A 187 -12.69 49.08 23.79
C GLU A 187 -11.16 49.10 23.65
N ILE A 188 -10.47 49.95 24.43
CA ILE A 188 -8.99 50.00 24.44
C ILE A 188 -8.39 48.70 24.99
N GLU A 189 -8.93 48.16 26.09
CA GLU A 189 -8.47 46.89 26.65
C GLU A 189 -8.66 45.74 25.65
N ALA A 190 -9.83 45.67 24.99
CA ALA A 190 -10.09 44.69 23.94
C ALA A 190 -9.11 44.83 22.77
N LEU A 191 -8.85 46.04 22.29
CA LEU A 191 -7.88 46.33 21.23
C LEU A 191 -6.46 45.88 21.61
N ARG A 192 -6.01 46.16 22.84
CA ARG A 192 -4.70 45.69 23.34
C ARG A 192 -4.58 44.17 23.33
N THR A 193 -5.65 43.43 23.65
CA THR A 193 -5.63 41.96 23.56
C THR A 193 -5.51 41.44 22.13
N TYR A 194 -6.12 42.13 21.17
CA TYR A 194 -6.07 41.73 19.76
C TYR A 194 -4.74 42.07 19.10
N LEU A 195 -4.09 43.15 19.53
CA LEU A 195 -2.78 43.59 19.04
C LEU A 195 -1.63 42.66 19.46
N ASN A 196 -1.76 41.91 20.57
CA ASN A 196 -0.73 40.94 20.99
C ASN A 196 -0.44 39.82 19.97
N GLY A 197 -1.31 39.60 18.98
CA GLY A 197 -1.16 38.58 17.94
C GLY A 197 -0.82 39.12 16.54
N ILE A 198 -0.87 40.43 16.35
CA ILE A 198 -0.43 41.15 15.15
C ILE A 198 1.00 41.60 15.42
N ASP A 199 1.85 41.63 14.39
CA ASP A 199 3.26 41.96 14.57
C ASP A 199 3.44 43.25 15.39
N LYS A 200 4.48 43.26 16.23
CA LYS A 200 4.71 44.20 17.34
C LYS A 200 5.10 45.60 16.83
N ASP A 201 4.31 46.16 15.94
CA ASP A 201 4.51 47.50 15.44
C ASP A 201 4.30 48.49 16.59
N SER A 202 5.43 49.05 17.05
CA SER A 202 5.52 49.99 18.16
C SER A 202 4.64 51.22 18.01
N VAL A 203 4.12 51.46 16.80
CA VAL A 203 3.26 52.61 16.47
C VAL A 203 1.87 52.45 17.06
N LEU A 204 1.27 51.26 17.04
CA LEU A 204 -0.10 51.06 17.55
C LEU A 204 -0.14 51.13 19.08
N ASP A 205 0.85 50.53 19.72
CA ASP A 205 1.00 50.59 21.18
C ASP A 205 1.28 52.03 21.64
N LEU A 206 2.05 52.79 20.86
CA LEU A 206 2.27 54.22 21.09
C LEU A 206 0.99 55.05 20.92
N VAL A 207 0.21 54.79 19.87
CA VAL A 207 -1.08 55.47 19.62
C VAL A 207 -2.05 55.20 20.78
N LEU A 208 -2.18 53.94 21.22
CA LEU A 208 -3.04 53.58 22.36
C LEU A 208 -2.53 54.13 23.71
N SER A 209 -1.22 54.39 23.83
CA SER A 209 -0.62 54.99 25.02
C SER A 209 -0.70 56.52 25.01
N SER A 210 -0.93 57.14 23.86
CA SER A 210 -1.10 58.59 23.70
C SER A 210 -2.52 59.08 24.01
N LEU A 211 -3.46 58.15 24.25
CA LEU A 211 -4.85 58.48 24.54
C LEU A 211 -5.00 59.15 25.92
N PRO A 212 -5.79 60.24 26.02
CA PRO A 212 -5.97 60.94 27.29
C PRO A 212 -6.72 60.09 28.33
N GLU A 213 -6.13 59.90 29.52
CA GLU A 213 -6.72 59.11 30.62
C GLU A 213 -8.12 59.59 31.03
N GLU A 214 -8.39 60.90 30.93
CA GLU A 214 -9.69 61.49 31.27
C GLU A 214 -10.81 60.97 30.35
N THR A 215 -10.53 60.83 29.06
CA THR A 215 -11.48 60.30 28.08
C THR A 215 -11.68 58.79 28.27
N ILE A 216 -10.63 58.09 28.70
CA ILE A 216 -10.66 56.64 28.95
C ILE A 216 -11.63 56.31 30.09
N ASP A 217 -11.49 56.98 31.23
CA ASP A 217 -12.24 56.62 32.44
C ASP A 217 -13.60 57.33 32.57
N HIS A 218 -13.76 58.55 32.03
CA HIS A 218 -14.94 59.39 32.29
C HIS A 218 -15.78 59.73 31.04
N GLY A 219 -15.28 59.44 29.83
CA GLY A 219 -15.95 59.82 28.59
C GLY A 219 -15.87 61.33 28.31
N THR A 220 -16.79 61.84 27.49
CA THR A 220 -16.81 63.27 27.10
C THR A 220 -18.22 63.82 27.19
N ASP A 221 -18.40 64.96 27.84
CA ASP A 221 -19.70 65.62 27.96
C ASP A 221 -20.15 66.21 26.61
N THR A 222 -21.42 66.01 26.26
CA THR A 222 -22.01 66.62 25.06
C THR A 222 -22.21 68.12 25.27
N PHE A 223 -21.92 68.89 24.22
CA PHE A 223 -22.04 70.36 24.23
C PHE A 223 -23.45 70.84 24.63
N ASP A 224 -24.50 70.03 24.39
CA ASP A 224 -25.88 70.33 24.77
C ASP A 224 -26.07 70.59 26.27
N THR A 225 -25.29 69.92 27.13
CA THR A 225 -25.31 70.15 28.58
C THR A 225 -24.73 71.51 28.95
N LEU A 226 -23.70 71.96 28.21
CA LEU A 226 -23.02 73.23 28.40
C LEU A 226 -23.83 74.41 27.84
N LYS A 227 -24.59 74.21 26.76
CA LYS A 227 -25.44 75.26 26.13
C LYS A 227 -26.37 75.95 27.13
N GLY A 228 -27.04 75.17 27.98
CA GLY A 228 -27.96 75.72 28.99
C GLY A 228 -27.25 76.65 29.97
N THR A 229 -26.05 76.24 30.41
CA THR A 229 -25.22 77.01 31.32
C THR A 229 -24.61 78.24 30.65
N LEU A 230 -24.17 78.13 29.39
CA LEU A 230 -23.63 79.24 28.60
C LEU A 230 -24.69 80.34 28.37
N ARG A 231 -25.91 79.92 28.02
CA ARG A 231 -27.06 80.83 27.84
C ARG A 231 -27.44 81.53 29.14
N HIS A 232 -27.31 80.86 30.29
CA HIS A 232 -27.50 81.48 31.60
C HIS A 232 -26.48 82.60 31.87
N PHE A 233 -25.19 82.37 31.62
CA PHE A 233 -24.15 83.38 31.83
C PHE A 233 -24.25 84.56 30.87
N SER A 234 -24.78 84.36 29.66
CA SER A 234 -25.05 85.45 28.70
C SER A 234 -26.12 86.44 29.15
N LEU A 235 -26.97 86.06 30.11
CA LEU A 235 -28.07 86.88 30.60
C LEU A 235 -27.69 87.69 31.86
N ILE A 236 -26.43 87.59 32.31
CA ILE A 236 -25.92 88.28 33.49
C ILE A 236 -25.02 89.45 33.04
N PRO A 237 -25.31 90.70 33.42
CA PRO A 237 -24.52 91.86 33.00
C PRO A 237 -23.08 91.83 33.55
N PRO A 238 -22.09 92.37 32.81
CA PRO A 238 -20.68 92.43 33.22
C PRO A 238 -20.54 93.38 34.41
N GLY A 239 -20.52 92.81 35.62
CA GLY A 239 -20.59 93.55 36.88
C GLY A 239 -21.20 92.74 38.03
N GLY A 240 -21.86 91.62 37.73
CA GLY A 240 -22.47 90.74 38.73
C GLY A 240 -23.85 91.23 39.13
N GLY A 241 -24.88 90.58 38.59
CA GLY A 241 -26.24 90.75 39.08
C GLY A 241 -26.44 89.98 40.38
N GLY A 242 -27.16 90.54 41.35
CA GLY A 242 -27.49 89.87 42.61
C GLY A 242 -28.24 88.54 42.41
N ILE A 243 -28.52 87.81 43.49
CA ILE A 243 -29.12 86.45 43.47
C ILE A 243 -30.36 86.35 42.57
N LEU A 244 -31.18 87.42 42.49
CA LEU A 244 -32.37 87.48 41.62
C LEU A 244 -32.06 87.54 40.11
N ALA A 245 -30.93 88.12 39.72
CA ALA A 245 -30.49 88.16 38.33
C ALA A 245 -30.09 86.76 37.83
N HIS A 246 -29.48 85.96 38.70
CA HIS A 246 -29.23 84.55 38.43
C HIS A 246 -30.56 83.77 38.30
N SER A 247 -31.53 83.98 39.19
CA SER A 247 -32.85 83.32 39.10
C SER A 247 -33.59 83.65 37.79
N LEU A 248 -33.62 84.92 37.39
CA LEU A 248 -34.24 85.36 36.14
C LEU A 248 -33.48 84.86 34.91
N ALA A 249 -32.14 84.85 34.95
CA ALA A 249 -31.32 84.30 33.89
C ALA A 249 -31.57 82.80 33.68
N HIS A 250 -31.83 82.03 34.74
CA HIS A 250 -32.14 80.60 34.66
C HIS A 250 -33.54 80.32 34.06
N ILE A 251 -34.51 81.22 34.28
CA ILE A 251 -35.84 81.09 33.67
C ILE A 251 -35.80 81.56 32.21
N ALA A 252 -35.08 82.65 31.93
CA ALA A 252 -34.94 83.20 30.58
C ALA A 252 -34.05 82.32 29.67
N SER A 253 -33.07 81.58 30.22
CA SER A 253 -32.27 80.62 29.45
C SER A 253 -33.09 79.45 28.90
N TRP A 254 -34.19 79.08 29.58
CA TRP A 254 -35.16 78.06 29.13
C TRP A 254 -36.20 78.58 28.13
N LEU A 255 -36.40 79.89 28.05
CA LEU A 255 -37.47 80.50 27.27
C LEU A 255 -36.98 81.24 26.02
N LYS A 256 -35.66 81.48 25.89
CA LYS A 256 -35.11 82.25 24.77
C LYS A 256 -34.97 81.39 23.50
N VAL A 257 -35.82 81.71 22.52
CA VAL A 257 -35.87 81.13 21.18
C VAL A 257 -34.75 81.68 20.29
N ARG A 258 -34.16 80.80 19.47
CA ARG A 258 -33.12 80.99 18.45
C ARG A 258 -33.37 82.25 17.58
N GLU A 259 -32.60 83.31 17.81
CA GLU A 259 -32.54 84.47 16.91
C GLU A 259 -31.46 84.27 15.85
N ALA A 260 -31.88 84.19 14.58
CA ALA A 260 -31.02 83.98 13.42
C ALA A 260 -30.34 85.29 12.95
N ASN A 261 -29.55 85.94 13.80
CA ASN A 261 -28.79 87.14 13.41
C ASN A 261 -27.28 86.91 13.56
N TYR A 262 -26.62 86.73 12.40
CA TYR A 262 -25.19 86.49 12.20
C TYR A 262 -24.27 87.71 12.44
N SER A 263 -24.71 88.75 13.16
CA SER A 263 -23.97 90.02 13.26
C SER A 263 -23.75 90.57 14.67
N GLY A 264 -24.08 89.81 15.71
CA GLY A 264 -23.86 90.21 17.10
C GLY A 264 -22.67 89.49 17.73
N ASN A 265 -21.73 90.23 18.30
CA ASN A 265 -20.56 89.75 19.06
C ASN A 265 -20.94 89.08 20.41
N GLY A 266 -22.05 88.32 20.43
CA GLY A 266 -22.69 87.75 21.61
C GLY A 266 -22.58 86.24 21.65
N ILE A 267 -22.81 85.68 22.84
CA ILE A 267 -22.61 84.26 23.16
C ILE A 267 -23.43 83.32 22.26
N GLU A 268 -24.60 83.73 21.74
CA GLU A 268 -25.40 82.90 20.81
C GLU A 268 -24.73 82.75 19.42
N SER A 269 -23.96 83.75 18.97
CA SER A 269 -23.14 83.64 17.75
C SER A 269 -22.01 82.65 17.95
N VAL A 270 -21.38 82.65 19.13
CA VAL A 270 -20.34 81.68 19.52
C VAL A 270 -20.93 80.27 19.59
N ILE A 271 -22.11 80.10 20.21
CA ILE A 271 -22.82 78.81 20.27
C ILE A 271 -23.11 78.29 18.86
N SER A 272 -23.62 79.14 17.96
CA SER A 272 -23.94 78.74 16.59
C SER A 272 -22.68 78.36 15.78
N GLN A 273 -21.57 79.07 16.00
CA GLN A 273 -20.29 78.76 15.37
C GLN A 273 -19.70 77.44 15.89
N VAL A 274 -19.79 77.20 17.20
CA VAL A 274 -19.38 75.93 17.82
C VAL A 274 -20.25 74.78 17.32
N GLU A 275 -21.57 74.95 17.21
CA GLU A 275 -22.47 73.94 16.62
C GLU A 275 -22.11 73.61 15.16
N SER A 276 -21.72 74.61 14.36
CA SER A 276 -21.24 74.40 12.99
C SER A 276 -19.97 73.55 12.97
N TYR A 277 -18.98 73.86 13.82
CA TYR A 277 -17.75 73.08 13.89
C TYR A 277 -17.98 71.67 14.44
N LEU A 278 -18.87 71.50 15.41
CA LEU A 278 -19.26 70.17 15.92
C LEU A 278 -19.97 69.34 14.85
N ALA A 279 -20.83 69.95 14.02
CA ALA A 279 -21.49 69.27 12.90
C ALA A 279 -20.50 68.83 11.80
N GLU A 280 -19.39 69.56 11.65
CA GLU A 280 -18.29 69.22 10.76
C GLU A 280 -17.27 68.23 11.37
N GLY A 281 -17.43 67.84 12.64
CA GLY A 281 -16.47 66.97 13.35
C GLY A 281 -15.17 67.66 13.78
N LYS A 282 -15.12 68.99 13.74
CA LYS A 282 -13.96 69.82 14.07
C LYS A 282 -13.94 70.20 15.55
N LEU A 283 -13.65 69.23 16.41
CA LEU A 283 -13.70 69.38 17.87
C LEU A 283 -12.67 70.36 18.44
N ALA A 284 -11.47 70.43 17.84
CA ALA A 284 -10.42 71.34 18.29
C ALA A 284 -10.78 72.80 17.96
N GLU A 285 -11.27 73.05 16.75
CA GLU A 285 -11.72 74.36 16.30
C GLU A 285 -12.99 74.82 17.03
N ALA A 286 -13.88 73.88 17.40
CA ALA A 286 -15.01 74.14 18.27
C ALA A 286 -14.57 74.58 19.68
N ALA A 287 -13.53 73.93 20.23
CA ALA A 287 -12.98 74.27 21.53
C ALA A 287 -12.28 75.65 21.51
N ASP A 288 -11.51 75.94 20.45
CA ASP A 288 -10.81 77.22 20.28
C ASP A 288 -11.80 78.39 20.08
N ALA A 289 -12.83 78.21 19.25
CA ALA A 289 -13.87 79.21 19.03
C ALA A 289 -14.68 79.51 20.31
N LEU A 290 -14.94 78.50 21.15
CA LEU A 290 -15.61 78.69 22.43
C LEU A 290 -14.70 79.41 23.45
N GLU A 291 -13.42 79.05 23.51
CA GLU A 291 -12.45 79.69 24.42
C GLU A 291 -12.22 81.16 24.06
N GLU A 292 -12.08 81.47 22.77
CA GLU A 292 -11.91 82.84 22.28
C GLU A 292 -13.17 83.69 22.47
N GLY A 293 -14.35 83.13 22.19
CA GLY A 293 -15.64 83.83 22.31
C GLY A 293 -16.07 84.15 23.75
N VAL A 294 -15.47 83.51 24.75
CA VAL A 294 -15.86 83.61 26.17
C VAL A 294 -14.77 84.29 27.03
N LYS A 295 -13.61 84.61 26.44
CA LYS A 295 -12.38 85.10 27.08
C LYS A 295 -12.55 86.28 28.06
N ASP A 296 -13.52 87.16 27.83
CA ASP A 296 -13.80 88.34 28.66
C ASP A 296 -14.96 88.15 29.66
N SER A 297 -15.44 86.92 29.86
CA SER A 297 -16.64 86.62 30.67
C SER A 297 -16.37 85.65 31.83
N ARG A 298 -17.28 85.61 32.81
CA ARG A 298 -17.23 84.65 33.93
C ARG A 298 -17.48 83.19 33.50
N ALA A 299 -17.87 82.94 32.26
CA ALA A 299 -18.13 81.59 31.77
C ALA A 299 -16.85 80.82 31.44
N VAL A 300 -15.66 81.46 31.45
CA VAL A 300 -14.35 80.81 31.20
C VAL A 300 -14.13 79.60 32.13
N GLU A 301 -14.43 79.71 33.42
CA GLU A 301 -14.25 78.62 34.38
C GLU A 301 -15.15 77.41 34.06
N VAL A 302 -16.37 77.67 33.60
CA VAL A 302 -17.39 76.65 33.30
C VAL A 302 -17.10 75.94 31.98
N ILE A 303 -16.58 76.65 30.98
CA ILE A 303 -16.23 76.04 29.69
C ILE A 303 -14.90 75.30 29.72
N SER A 304 -14.01 75.62 30.67
CA SER A 304 -12.64 75.08 30.69
C SER A 304 -12.60 73.55 30.75
N SER A 305 -13.53 72.93 31.48
CA SER A 305 -13.68 71.47 31.56
C SER A 305 -14.10 70.88 30.22
N TRP A 306 -15.10 71.48 29.57
CA TRP A 306 -15.58 71.02 28.27
C TRP A 306 -14.56 71.23 27.16
N VAL A 307 -13.87 72.38 27.12
CA VAL A 307 -12.80 72.68 26.16
C VAL A 307 -11.68 71.63 26.28
N LYS A 308 -11.29 71.27 27.51
CA LYS A 308 -10.31 70.20 27.76
C LYS A 308 -10.80 68.84 27.26
N GLN A 309 -12.04 68.46 27.58
CA GLN A 309 -12.63 67.20 27.12
C GLN A 309 -12.78 67.15 25.59
N ALA A 310 -13.16 68.26 24.94
CA ALA A 310 -13.31 68.35 23.49
C ALA A 310 -11.96 68.19 22.77
N ARG A 311 -10.88 68.80 23.30
CA ARG A 311 -9.51 68.60 22.79
C ARG A 311 -9.02 67.17 23.01
N ASN A 312 -9.27 66.59 24.19
CA ASN A 312 -8.92 65.20 24.48
C ASN A 312 -9.65 64.22 23.55
N ARG A 313 -10.94 64.49 23.27
CA ARG A 313 -11.73 63.74 22.29
C ARG A 313 -11.18 63.86 20.88
N ALA A 314 -10.75 65.07 20.47
CA ALA A 314 -10.12 65.28 19.17
C ALA A 314 -8.85 64.42 19.01
N ILE A 315 -8.03 64.30 20.07
CA ILE A 315 -6.84 63.42 20.08
C ILE A 315 -7.26 61.95 19.93
N ALA A 316 -8.31 61.53 20.63
CA ALA A 316 -8.83 60.16 20.53
C ALA A 316 -9.41 59.83 19.13
N GLU A 317 -10.11 60.76 18.49
CA GLU A 317 -10.63 60.59 17.13
C GLU A 317 -9.51 60.56 16.07
N GLN A 318 -8.42 61.31 16.28
CA GLN A 318 -7.21 61.21 15.45
C GLN A 318 -6.53 59.84 15.59
N ALA A 319 -6.39 59.34 16.83
CA ALA A 319 -5.86 58.01 17.11
C ALA A 319 -6.72 56.91 16.46
N LEU A 320 -8.04 57.05 16.50
CA LEU A 320 -8.98 56.15 15.82
C LEU A 320 -8.78 56.14 14.30
N THR A 321 -8.64 57.31 13.68
CA THR A 321 -8.41 57.43 12.23
C THR A 321 -7.14 56.67 11.81
N LEU A 322 -6.08 56.77 12.61
CA LEU A 322 -4.85 56.00 12.38
C LEU A 322 -5.10 54.49 12.50
N LEU A 323 -5.81 54.04 13.55
CA LEU A 323 -6.17 52.62 13.74
C LEU A 323 -6.99 52.06 12.56
N GLN A 324 -7.98 52.81 12.07
CA GLN A 324 -8.81 52.42 10.92
C GLN A 324 -8.00 52.38 9.62
N SER A 325 -7.13 53.37 9.39
CA SER A 325 -6.25 53.40 8.22
C SER A 325 -5.29 52.22 8.21
N TYR A 326 -4.75 51.85 9.38
CA TYR A 326 -3.86 50.72 9.54
C TYR A 326 -4.59 49.39 9.34
N ALA A 327 -5.78 49.22 9.94
CA ALA A 327 -6.61 48.03 9.72
C ALA A 327 -6.96 47.85 8.23
N THR A 328 -7.27 48.95 7.53
CA THR A 328 -7.53 48.93 6.08
C THR A 328 -6.27 48.58 5.28
N SER A 329 -5.11 49.14 5.66
CA SER A 329 -3.83 48.87 5.01
C SER A 329 -3.43 47.40 5.10
N ILE A 330 -3.53 46.79 6.28
CA ILE A 330 -3.17 45.36 6.42
C ILE A 330 -4.18 44.47 5.72
N SER A 331 -5.46 44.86 5.68
CA SER A 331 -6.46 44.08 4.96
C SER A 331 -6.23 44.00 3.44
N LEU A 332 -5.44 44.91 2.86
CA LEU A 332 -5.12 44.93 1.43
C LEU A 332 -3.83 44.16 1.07
N THR A 333 -2.99 43.84 2.05
CA THR A 333 -1.74 43.07 1.90
C THR A 333 -1.94 41.61 2.18
#